data_AF-A0A376E3I2-F1
#
_entry.id   AF-A0A376E3I2-F1
#
_cell.length_a   1.000
_cell.length_b   1.000
_cell.length_c   1.000
_cell.angle_alpha   90.00
_cell.angle_beta   90.00
_cell.angle_gamma   90.00
#
_symmetry.space_group_name_H-M   'P 1'
#
loop_
_entity.id
_entity.type
_entity.pdbx_description
1 polymer ?
#
loop_
_entity_poly.entity_id
_entity_poly.type
_entity_poly.pdbx_seq_one_letter_code
_entity_poly.pdbx_strand_id
1 'polypeptide(L)'
;MKKLIVRILRMVILVIIVSCTQTSPYSQTEDFDQPLIEQNNEMNSSGNFEALVKLNGIYFKKAAKSGYEEGKGLCLLNIANVNSTEGNYERAHLLLDKAGESLKHSENSFHRAKFYDSYAHYYSHLKQYDKAVIYSDSALYALKKAPDSNLKKKLLPRIYINRGTYFAWKGQLGNSLKNFHKGNVLEKSAYSTCMIAQYHLYTNKLDSAGIYALRAEEMMNRQKTPDIEKLWIYYTIGYYNKEIRHSDEAEKMLKKALEMSVKTRLTYSFQIKDVYKALSELYKMKRDDEKSYYYLSRYLQEDNRLNESRFAAINKTTDSFISEAKKEADQRKNDLWIIGILSFVTLSVSGLYVRKKIQLLKYKKKSLKTETDTLKSRVYEKKLQEVIELAKKNDSSFLMKFKELNPEFIKNLLAINPDLENSELAFCALLKLHFTSKEIAEYTFVQHKSIQQKKYRIRKKLNIEGDQDIYDFFDRVGKNSNE
;
A
#
# COMPACT_ATOMS: atom_id res chain seq x y z
N MET A 1 -16.61 -7.43 31.55
CA MET A 1 -16.63 -7.18 30.08
C MET A 1 -15.92 -5.88 29.68
N LYS A 2 -16.27 -4.70 30.24
CA LYS A 2 -15.62 -3.41 29.89
C LYS A 2 -14.08 -3.42 29.96
N LYS A 3 -13.47 -3.96 31.03
CA LYS A 3 -12.00 -4.02 31.17
C LYS A 3 -11.28 -4.87 30.10
N LEU A 4 -11.94 -5.91 29.59
CA LEU A 4 -11.38 -6.77 28.54
C LEU A 4 -11.44 -6.07 27.17
N ILE A 5 -12.55 -5.41 26.87
CA ILE A 5 -12.74 -4.63 25.64
C ILE A 5 -11.73 -3.47 25.59
N VAL A 6 -11.53 -2.76 26.70
CA VAL A 6 -10.54 -1.67 26.78
C VAL A 6 -9.10 -2.17 26.61
N ARG A 7 -8.76 -3.37 27.11
CA ARG A 7 -7.43 -3.97 26.89
C ARG A 7 -7.20 -4.39 25.44
N ILE A 8 -8.21 -4.96 24.79
CA ILE A 8 -8.14 -5.33 23.36
C ILE A 8 -8.04 -4.06 22.51
N LEU A 9 -8.83 -3.03 22.80
CA LEU A 9 -8.78 -1.76 22.08
C LEU A 9 -7.40 -1.08 22.23
N ARG A 10 -6.81 -1.10 23.43
CA ARG A 10 -5.46 -0.58 23.66
C ARG A 10 -4.39 -1.36 22.91
N MET A 11 -4.47 -2.69 22.83
CA MET A 11 -3.55 -3.49 22.02
C MET A 11 -3.71 -3.22 20.53
N VAL A 12 -4.95 -3.11 20.03
CA VAL A 12 -5.22 -2.78 18.63
C VAL A 12 -4.69 -1.38 18.28
N ILE A 13 -4.91 -0.40 19.16
CA ILE A 13 -4.36 0.96 19.01
C ILE A 13 -2.82 0.93 19.04
N LEU A 14 -2.21 0.14 19.92
CA LEU A 14 -0.74 0.01 19.96
C LEU A 14 -0.18 -0.62 18.68
N VAL A 15 -0.86 -1.64 18.13
CA VAL A 15 -0.48 -2.27 16.85
C VAL A 15 -0.67 -1.30 15.69
N ILE A 16 -1.72 -0.48 15.69
CA ILE A 16 -1.96 0.56 14.69
C ILE A 16 -0.89 1.65 14.78
N ILE A 17 -0.52 2.10 15.99
CA ILE A 17 0.50 3.13 16.21
C ILE A 17 1.89 2.63 15.80
N VAL A 18 2.26 1.39 16.14
CA VAL A 18 3.53 0.78 15.71
C VAL A 18 3.54 0.51 14.19
N SER A 19 2.38 0.28 13.57
CA SER A 19 2.25 0.16 12.10
C SER A 19 2.19 1.51 11.38
N CYS A 20 2.06 2.64 12.10
CA CYS A 20 1.88 3.98 11.55
C CYS A 20 3.07 4.93 11.80
N THR A 21 4.22 4.45 12.23
CA THR A 21 5.45 5.24 12.07
C THR A 21 5.77 5.28 10.59
N GLN A 22 5.33 6.33 9.88
CA GLN A 22 5.74 6.61 8.51
C GLN A 22 7.26 6.76 8.50
N THR A 23 7.96 5.67 8.16
CA THR A 23 9.38 5.70 7.87
C THR A 23 9.56 6.62 6.68
N SER A 24 10.49 7.58 6.79
CA SER A 24 10.80 8.50 5.70
C SER A 24 11.04 7.69 4.40
N PRO A 25 10.48 8.12 3.25
CA PRO A 25 10.75 7.47 1.95
C PRO A 25 12.24 7.46 1.57
N TYR A 26 13.08 8.20 2.29
CA TYR A 26 14.53 8.30 2.11
C TYR A 26 15.34 7.57 3.19
N SER A 27 14.68 6.81 4.07
CA SER A 27 15.34 6.13 5.21
C SER A 27 16.41 5.11 4.81
N GLN A 28 16.33 4.55 3.60
CA GLN A 28 17.29 3.57 3.06
C GLN A 28 18.36 4.19 2.14
N THR A 29 18.37 5.51 1.98
CA THR A 29 19.24 6.17 0.99
C THR A 29 20.73 6.00 1.30
N GLU A 30 21.13 6.13 2.57
CA GLU A 30 22.54 6.04 2.97
C GLU A 30 23.03 4.59 3.07
N ASP A 31 22.23 3.69 3.65
CA ASP A 31 22.66 2.31 3.97
C ASP A 31 22.44 1.30 2.82
N PHE A 32 21.64 1.67 1.82
CA PHE A 32 21.31 0.80 0.69
C PHE A 32 21.53 1.49 -0.66
N ASP A 33 20.80 2.58 -0.94
CA ASP A 33 20.75 3.12 -2.30
C ASP A 33 22.11 3.66 -2.75
N GLN A 34 22.78 4.45 -1.90
CA GLN A 34 24.05 5.07 -2.26
C GLN A 34 25.17 4.04 -2.49
N PRO A 35 25.42 3.07 -1.58
CA PRO A 35 26.39 2.00 -1.82
C PRO A 35 26.07 1.18 -3.08
N LEU A 36 24.80 0.83 -3.30
CA LEU A 36 24.37 0.08 -4.48
C LEU A 36 24.71 0.85 -5.76
N ILE A 37 24.34 2.13 -5.82
CA ILE A 37 24.52 2.97 -7.01
C ILE A 37 26.01 3.22 -7.29
N GLU A 38 26.81 3.49 -6.26
CA GLU A 38 28.24 3.75 -6.42
C GLU A 38 28.99 2.52 -6.92
N GLN A 39 28.74 1.35 -6.34
CA GLN A 39 29.34 0.09 -6.79
C GLN A 39 28.87 -0.30 -8.20
N ASN A 40 27.59 -0.06 -8.53
CA ASN A 40 27.10 -0.26 -9.90
C ASN A 40 27.80 0.65 -10.91
N ASN A 41 27.98 1.93 -10.58
CA ASN A 41 28.66 2.87 -11.47
C ASN A 41 30.11 2.47 -11.74
N GLU A 42 30.81 1.94 -10.74
CA GLU A 42 32.17 1.42 -10.88
C GLU A 42 32.23 0.16 -11.77
N MET A 43 31.34 -0.81 -11.54
CA MET A 43 31.26 -2.03 -12.34
C MET A 43 30.83 -1.75 -13.79
N ASN A 44 29.90 -0.80 -13.98
CA ASN A 44 29.49 -0.35 -15.30
C ASN A 44 30.67 0.31 -16.02
N SER A 45 31.42 1.20 -15.34
CA SER A 45 32.59 1.87 -15.92
C SER A 45 33.74 0.93 -16.29
N SER A 46 33.86 -0.21 -15.60
CA SER A 46 34.88 -1.24 -15.89
C SER A 46 34.43 -2.29 -16.92
N GLY A 47 33.17 -2.23 -17.38
CA GLY A 47 32.59 -3.23 -18.28
C GLY A 47 32.45 -4.62 -17.66
N ASN A 48 32.49 -4.73 -16.33
CA ASN A 48 32.32 -6.01 -15.63
C ASN A 48 30.84 -6.29 -15.34
N PHE A 49 30.07 -6.49 -16.42
CA PHE A 49 28.62 -6.67 -16.34
C PHE A 49 28.21 -7.92 -15.57
N GLU A 50 29.00 -9.00 -15.61
CA GLU A 50 28.74 -10.20 -14.81
C GLU A 50 28.81 -9.89 -13.31
N ALA A 51 29.86 -9.17 -12.87
CA ALA A 51 29.97 -8.72 -11.49
C ALA A 51 28.83 -7.78 -11.11
N LEU A 52 28.40 -6.90 -12.02
CA LEU A 52 27.26 -6.01 -11.83
C LEU A 52 25.97 -6.80 -11.58
N VAL A 53 25.65 -7.81 -12.40
CA VAL A 53 24.45 -8.62 -12.19
C VAL A 53 24.54 -9.41 -10.88
N LYS A 54 25.71 -9.96 -10.54
CA LYS A 54 25.94 -10.64 -9.24
C LYS A 54 25.72 -9.72 -8.06
N LEU A 55 26.28 -8.50 -8.10
CA LEU A 55 26.11 -7.47 -7.07
C LEU A 55 24.63 -7.15 -6.86
N ASN A 56 23.89 -6.91 -7.95
CA ASN A 56 22.46 -6.62 -7.86
C ASN A 56 21.67 -7.84 -7.34
N GLY A 57 22.09 -9.07 -7.63
CA GLY A 57 21.52 -10.27 -7.00
C GLY A 57 21.71 -10.30 -5.47
N ILE A 58 22.90 -9.92 -4.98
CA ILE A 58 23.18 -9.82 -3.54
C ILE A 58 22.30 -8.74 -2.90
N TYR A 59 22.23 -7.55 -3.50
CA TYR A 59 21.40 -6.45 -2.97
C TYR A 59 19.90 -6.74 -3.09
N PHE A 60 19.46 -7.44 -4.13
CA PHE A 60 18.08 -7.87 -4.26
C PHE A 60 17.67 -8.79 -3.11
N LYS A 61 18.54 -9.74 -2.73
CA LYS A 61 18.33 -10.58 -1.53
C LYS A 61 18.32 -9.77 -0.25
N LYS A 62 19.23 -8.80 -0.12
CA LYS A 62 19.28 -7.90 1.04
C LYS A 62 17.96 -7.12 1.17
N ALA A 63 17.47 -6.55 0.08
CA ALA A 63 16.20 -5.84 -0.01
C ALA A 63 15.00 -6.74 0.31
N ALA A 64 14.97 -7.96 -0.22
CA ALA A 64 13.92 -8.93 0.07
C ALA A 64 13.84 -9.26 1.58
N LYS A 65 15.00 -9.49 2.22
CA LYS A 65 15.07 -9.77 3.66
C LYS A 65 14.61 -8.59 4.53
N SER A 66 14.83 -7.36 4.09
CA SER A 66 14.43 -6.15 4.82
C SER A 66 13.05 -5.62 4.42
N GLY A 67 12.34 -6.28 3.49
CA GLY A 67 11.07 -5.80 2.96
C GLY A 67 11.16 -4.49 2.16
N TYR A 68 12.32 -4.18 1.59
CA TYR A 68 12.56 -2.93 0.88
C TYR A 68 12.27 -3.07 -0.63
N GLU A 69 11.02 -2.86 -1.02
CA GLU A 69 10.55 -3.11 -2.40
C GLU A 69 11.15 -2.18 -3.45
N GLU A 70 11.40 -0.91 -3.10
CA GLU A 70 12.09 0.00 -4.00
C GLU A 70 13.55 -0.41 -4.19
N GLY A 71 14.21 -0.94 -3.16
CA GLY A 71 15.54 -1.52 -3.27
C GLY A 71 15.61 -2.66 -4.29
N LYS A 72 14.59 -3.53 -4.32
CA LYS A 72 14.46 -4.57 -5.36
C LYS A 72 14.28 -3.96 -6.75
N GLY A 73 13.43 -2.94 -6.85
CA GLY A 73 13.19 -2.18 -8.09
C GLY A 73 14.47 -1.55 -8.64
N LEU A 74 15.29 -0.95 -7.78
CA LEU A 74 16.59 -0.39 -8.16
C LEU A 74 17.54 -1.45 -8.71
N CYS A 75 17.57 -2.64 -8.11
CA CYS A 75 18.39 -3.75 -8.59
C CYS A 75 17.96 -4.22 -9.99
N LEU A 76 16.65 -4.38 -10.20
CA LEU A 76 16.05 -4.72 -11.50
C LEU A 76 16.43 -3.69 -12.56
N LEU A 77 16.30 -2.40 -12.21
CA LEU A 77 16.59 -1.27 -13.09
C LEU A 77 18.06 -1.21 -13.52
N ASN A 78 19.00 -1.49 -12.61
CA ASN A 78 20.43 -1.52 -12.95
C ASN A 78 20.74 -2.63 -13.98
N ILE A 79 20.16 -3.81 -13.81
CA ILE A 79 20.35 -4.93 -14.75
C ILE A 79 19.65 -4.63 -16.08
N ALA A 80 18.50 -3.96 -16.07
CA ALA A 80 17.80 -3.54 -17.27
C ALA A 80 18.62 -2.55 -18.11
N ASN A 81 19.30 -1.60 -17.46
CA ASN A 81 20.17 -0.64 -18.13
C ASN A 81 21.33 -1.33 -18.85
N VAL A 82 21.98 -2.30 -18.20
CA VAL A 82 23.05 -3.08 -18.83
C VAL A 82 22.54 -3.86 -20.03
N ASN A 83 21.38 -4.51 -19.89
CA ASN A 83 20.77 -5.22 -21.03
C ASN A 83 20.40 -4.26 -22.17
N SER A 84 20.00 -3.01 -21.88
CA SER A 84 19.75 -2.00 -22.90
C SER A 84 21.01 -1.60 -23.64
N THR A 85 22.10 -1.33 -22.91
CA THR A 85 23.41 -0.97 -23.48
C THR A 85 23.97 -2.07 -24.36
N GLU A 86 23.84 -3.32 -23.92
CA GLU A 86 24.33 -4.47 -24.66
C GLU A 86 23.44 -4.83 -25.86
N GLY A 87 22.20 -4.31 -25.96
CA GLY A 87 21.29 -4.60 -27.07
C GLY A 87 20.29 -5.74 -26.81
N ASN A 88 20.23 -6.26 -25.58
CA ASN A 88 19.23 -7.21 -25.10
C ASN A 88 17.88 -6.52 -24.78
N TYR A 89 17.25 -5.91 -25.78
CA TYR A 89 16.10 -5.01 -25.57
C TYR A 89 14.87 -5.69 -24.97
N GLU A 90 14.62 -6.97 -25.29
CA GLU A 90 13.47 -7.71 -24.76
C GLU A 90 13.61 -7.95 -23.25
N ARG A 91 14.79 -8.39 -22.82
CA ARG A 91 15.11 -8.58 -21.39
C ARG A 91 15.13 -7.26 -20.64
N ALA A 92 15.70 -6.23 -21.26
CA ALA A 92 15.68 -4.89 -20.69
C ALA A 92 14.24 -4.40 -20.44
N HIS A 93 13.34 -4.56 -21.41
CA HIS A 93 11.93 -4.20 -21.25
C HIS A 93 11.25 -4.96 -20.11
N LEU A 94 11.42 -6.30 -20.07
CA LEU A 94 10.86 -7.12 -19.00
C LEU A 94 11.32 -6.68 -17.61
N LEU A 95 12.61 -6.38 -17.46
CA LEU A 95 13.17 -5.92 -16.19
C LEU A 95 12.72 -4.51 -15.82
N LEU A 96 12.58 -3.60 -16.80
CA LEU A 96 12.03 -2.26 -16.60
C LEU A 96 10.58 -2.32 -16.13
N ASP A 97 9.75 -3.14 -16.76
CA ASP A 97 8.35 -3.31 -16.37
C ASP A 97 8.22 -3.78 -14.93
N LYS A 98 9.00 -4.81 -14.55
CA LYS A 98 9.08 -5.32 -13.17
C LYS A 98 9.57 -4.26 -12.19
N ALA A 99 10.59 -3.49 -12.55
CA ALA A 99 11.05 -2.39 -11.70
C ALA A 99 9.96 -1.31 -11.51
N GLY A 100 9.10 -1.12 -12.51
CA GLY A 100 7.99 -0.18 -12.48
C GLY A 100 6.92 -0.51 -11.45
N GLU A 101 6.75 -1.78 -11.09
CA GLU A 101 5.78 -2.21 -10.06
C GLU A 101 6.04 -1.54 -8.71
N SER A 102 7.30 -1.32 -8.33
CA SER A 102 7.66 -0.62 -7.08
C SER A 102 8.10 0.83 -7.28
N LEU A 103 8.80 1.15 -8.38
CA LEU A 103 9.42 2.48 -8.53
C LEU A 103 8.51 3.55 -9.14
N LYS A 104 7.56 3.20 -10.02
CA LYS A 104 6.78 4.18 -10.79
C LYS A 104 5.95 5.12 -9.89
N HIS A 105 5.43 4.56 -8.80
CA HIS A 105 4.58 5.25 -7.83
C HIS A 105 5.25 5.41 -6.45
N SER A 106 6.56 5.16 -6.34
CA SER A 106 7.30 5.32 -5.09
C SER A 106 7.14 6.74 -4.54
N GLU A 107 6.99 6.89 -3.23
CA GLU A 107 6.98 8.21 -2.56
C GLU A 107 8.35 8.89 -2.65
N ASN A 108 9.43 8.11 -2.82
CA ASN A 108 10.76 8.60 -3.05
C ASN A 108 10.91 9.16 -4.48
N SER A 109 11.09 10.47 -4.57
CA SER A 109 11.13 11.17 -5.85
C SER A 109 12.41 10.87 -6.65
N PHE A 110 13.49 10.47 -5.97
CA PHE A 110 14.73 10.04 -6.63
C PHE A 110 14.55 8.67 -7.32
N HIS A 111 13.86 7.73 -6.68
CA HIS A 111 13.52 6.43 -7.29
C HIS A 111 12.67 6.59 -8.55
N ARG A 112 11.62 7.42 -8.50
CA ARG A 112 10.83 7.75 -9.69
C ARG A 112 11.69 8.37 -10.80
N ALA A 113 12.62 9.26 -10.44
CA ALA A 113 13.53 9.86 -11.42
C ALA A 113 14.42 8.82 -12.10
N LYS A 114 15.03 7.91 -11.32
CA LYS A 114 15.84 6.79 -11.84
C LYS A 114 15.04 5.91 -12.79
N PHE A 115 13.81 5.56 -12.41
CA PHE A 115 12.90 4.78 -13.25
C PHE A 115 12.67 5.40 -14.63
N TYR A 116 12.28 6.68 -14.66
CA TYR A 116 12.03 7.37 -15.92
C TYR A 116 13.30 7.61 -16.74
N ASP A 117 14.43 7.90 -16.09
CA ASP A 117 15.74 8.04 -16.75
C ASP A 117 16.16 6.74 -17.45
N SER A 118 15.94 5.59 -16.81
CA SER A 118 16.18 4.28 -17.41
C SER A 118 15.31 3.98 -18.64
N TYR A 119 14.02 4.31 -18.61
CA TYR A 119 13.19 4.20 -19.82
C TYR A 119 13.62 5.18 -20.92
N ALA A 120 14.06 6.39 -20.56
CA ALA A 120 14.59 7.35 -21.53
C ALA A 120 15.82 6.77 -22.24
N HIS A 121 16.74 6.17 -21.46
CA HIS A 121 17.91 5.49 -21.98
C HIS A 121 17.55 4.31 -22.90
N TYR A 122 16.64 3.44 -22.46
CA TYR A 122 16.13 2.33 -23.25
C TYR A 122 15.56 2.77 -24.61
N TYR A 123 14.66 3.74 -24.62
CA TYR A 123 14.09 4.25 -25.88
C TYR A 123 15.12 4.95 -26.76
N SER A 124 16.17 5.55 -26.18
CA SER A 124 17.25 6.13 -26.96
C SER A 124 18.07 5.08 -27.72
N HIS A 125 18.30 3.90 -27.12
CA HIS A 125 18.95 2.79 -27.81
C HIS A 125 18.09 2.22 -28.94
N LEU A 126 16.77 2.25 -28.79
CA LEU A 126 15.80 1.93 -29.86
C LEU A 126 15.66 3.04 -30.90
N LYS A 127 16.42 4.14 -30.78
CA LYS A 127 16.34 5.33 -31.64
C LYS A 127 14.96 6.01 -31.64
N GLN A 128 14.13 5.75 -30.63
CA GLN A 128 12.82 6.38 -30.43
C GLN A 128 12.99 7.67 -29.61
N TYR A 129 13.65 8.67 -30.21
CA TYR A 129 14.08 9.87 -29.49
C TYR A 129 12.93 10.74 -28.97
N ASP A 130 11.75 10.70 -29.60
CA ASP A 130 10.55 11.36 -29.06
C ASP A 130 10.16 10.80 -27.69
N LYS A 131 10.13 9.48 -27.56
CA LYS A 131 9.86 8.82 -26.28
C LYS A 131 10.99 9.08 -25.29
N ALA A 132 12.25 9.00 -25.72
CA ALA A 132 13.39 9.29 -24.86
C ALA A 132 13.28 10.69 -24.22
N VAL A 133 12.89 11.70 -25.00
CA VAL A 133 12.65 13.07 -24.50
C VAL A 133 11.50 13.09 -23.49
N ILE A 134 10.34 12.50 -23.79
CA ILE A 134 9.17 12.46 -22.88
C ILE A 134 9.52 11.82 -21.53
N TYR A 135 10.20 10.68 -21.56
CA TYR A 135 10.62 9.99 -20.33
C TYR A 135 11.66 10.80 -19.57
N SER A 136 12.60 11.45 -20.27
CA SER A 136 13.57 12.33 -19.62
C SER A 136 12.91 13.57 -18.98
N ASP A 137 11.78 14.07 -19.49
CA ASP A 137 11.01 15.14 -18.87
C ASP A 137 10.41 14.67 -17.53
N SER A 138 9.85 13.45 -17.53
CA SER A 138 9.33 12.81 -16.32
C SER A 138 10.43 12.59 -15.28
N ALA A 139 11.62 12.16 -15.73
CA ALA A 139 12.79 11.97 -14.87
C ALA A 139 13.23 13.28 -14.22
N LEU A 140 13.35 14.36 -15.01
CA LEU A 140 13.75 15.67 -14.52
C LEU A 140 12.70 16.27 -13.58
N TYR A 141 11.42 16.11 -13.89
CA TYR A 141 10.32 16.55 -13.03
C TYR A 141 10.36 15.86 -11.66
N ALA A 142 10.52 14.54 -11.65
CA ALA A 142 10.64 13.77 -10.41
C ALA A 142 11.90 14.17 -9.63
N LEU A 143 13.06 14.30 -10.29
CA LEU A 143 14.32 14.60 -9.62
C LEU A 143 14.33 15.99 -8.99
N LYS A 144 13.65 16.98 -9.59
CA LYS A 144 13.51 18.32 -9.01
C LYS A 144 12.83 18.28 -7.64
N LYS A 145 11.85 17.39 -7.44
CA LYS A 145 11.12 17.19 -6.18
C LYS A 145 11.90 16.37 -5.14
N ALA A 146 12.95 15.66 -5.54
CA ALA A 146 13.79 14.94 -4.58
C ALA A 146 14.55 15.93 -3.67
N PRO A 147 14.80 15.59 -2.40
CA PRO A 147 15.61 16.39 -1.49
C PRO A 147 17.03 16.57 -2.04
N ASP A 148 17.73 17.60 -1.55
CA ASP A 148 19.14 17.76 -1.90
C ASP A 148 19.96 16.60 -1.31
N SER A 149 20.71 15.90 -2.17
CA SER A 149 21.49 14.73 -1.79
C SER A 149 22.66 14.54 -2.74
N ASN A 150 23.68 13.78 -2.31
CA ASN A 150 24.80 13.41 -3.18
C ASN A 150 24.31 12.70 -4.46
N LEU A 151 23.34 11.80 -4.32
CA LEU A 151 22.72 11.09 -5.44
C LEU A 151 22.04 12.04 -6.43
N LYS A 152 21.29 13.03 -5.95
CA LYS A 152 20.67 14.06 -6.80
C LYS A 152 21.72 14.90 -7.53
N LYS A 153 22.77 15.34 -6.81
CA LYS A 153 23.88 16.12 -7.37
C LYS A 153 24.63 15.37 -8.48
N LYS A 154 24.79 14.05 -8.35
CA LYS A 154 25.40 13.19 -9.37
C LYS A 154 24.47 12.93 -10.57
N LEU A 155 23.19 12.66 -10.32
CA LEU A 155 22.25 12.26 -11.39
C LEU A 155 21.77 13.44 -12.25
N LEU A 156 21.50 14.59 -11.64
CA LEU A 156 20.93 15.75 -12.33
C LEU A 156 21.74 16.22 -13.56
N PRO A 157 23.07 16.44 -13.48
CA PRO A 157 23.86 16.81 -14.65
C PRO A 157 23.82 15.74 -15.75
N ARG A 158 23.84 14.45 -15.38
CA ARG A 158 23.80 13.33 -16.32
C ARG A 158 22.49 13.28 -17.09
N ILE A 159 21.35 13.53 -16.44
CA ILE A 159 20.06 13.66 -17.14
C ILE A 159 20.12 14.79 -18.17
N TYR A 160 20.67 15.96 -17.82
CA TYR A 160 20.81 17.06 -18.78
C TYR A 160 21.73 16.68 -19.95
N ILE A 161 22.86 16.04 -19.70
CA ILE A 161 23.77 15.61 -20.77
C ILE A 161 23.09 14.60 -21.70
N ASN A 162 22.43 13.58 -21.14
CA ASN A 162 21.70 12.56 -21.92
C ASN A 162 20.59 13.20 -22.76
N ARG A 163 19.84 14.15 -22.18
CA ARG A 163 18.85 14.95 -22.91
C ARG A 163 19.46 15.74 -24.06
N GLY A 164 20.65 16.31 -23.84
CA GLY A 164 21.43 16.97 -24.90
C GLY A 164 21.60 16.05 -26.11
N THR A 165 22.00 14.82 -25.86
CA THR A 165 22.14 13.78 -26.89
C THR A 165 20.79 13.43 -27.53
N TYR A 166 19.73 13.22 -26.75
CA TYR A 166 18.40 12.88 -27.30
C TYR A 166 17.86 13.98 -28.21
N PHE A 167 18.00 15.25 -27.81
CA PHE A 167 17.58 16.39 -28.63
C PHE A 167 18.43 16.54 -29.89
N ALA A 168 19.75 16.24 -29.83
CA ALA A 168 20.61 16.26 -31.01
C ALA A 168 20.11 15.26 -32.06
N TRP A 169 19.90 14.01 -31.65
CA TRP A 169 19.42 12.95 -32.55
C TRP A 169 17.98 13.16 -33.03
N LYS A 170 17.14 13.85 -32.25
CA LYS A 170 15.82 14.32 -32.67
C LYS A 170 15.88 15.51 -33.65
N GLY A 171 17.05 16.14 -33.84
CA GLY A 171 17.23 17.31 -34.70
C GLY A 171 16.93 18.66 -34.03
N GLN A 172 16.65 18.70 -32.73
CA GLN A 172 16.40 19.94 -31.99
C GLN A 172 17.70 20.52 -31.39
N LEU A 173 18.54 21.05 -32.27
CA LEU A 173 19.91 21.47 -31.93
C LEU A 173 19.98 22.56 -30.84
N GLY A 174 19.09 23.55 -30.85
CA GLY A 174 19.05 24.59 -29.81
C GLY A 174 18.75 24.03 -28.41
N ASN A 175 17.80 23.09 -28.32
CA ASN A 175 17.51 22.38 -27.07
C ASN A 175 18.67 21.50 -26.65
N SER A 176 19.31 20.82 -27.60
CA SER A 176 20.49 20.00 -27.35
C SER A 176 21.62 20.79 -26.67
N LEU A 177 22.05 21.89 -27.30
CA LEU A 177 23.12 22.74 -26.78
C LEU A 177 22.79 23.32 -25.39
N LYS A 178 21.56 23.77 -25.19
CA LYS A 178 21.09 24.27 -23.88
C LYS A 178 21.22 23.23 -22.79
N ASN A 179 20.85 21.98 -23.08
CA ASN A 179 20.94 20.88 -22.12
C ASN A 179 22.41 20.51 -21.83
N PHE A 180 23.28 20.44 -22.85
CA PHE A 180 24.72 20.19 -22.62
C PHE A 180 25.36 21.29 -21.76
N HIS A 181 25.10 22.57 -22.03
CA HIS A 181 25.59 23.65 -21.18
C HIS A 181 25.06 23.55 -19.75
N LYS A 182 23.78 23.24 -19.57
CA LYS A 182 23.19 23.10 -18.23
C LYS A 182 23.84 21.96 -17.46
N GLY A 183 24.07 20.81 -18.10
CA GLY A 183 24.81 19.69 -17.53
C GLY A 183 26.23 20.07 -17.13
N ASN A 184 26.98 20.73 -18.03
CA ASN A 184 28.35 21.16 -17.79
C ASN A 184 28.48 22.19 -16.66
N VAL A 185 27.55 23.14 -16.54
CA VAL A 185 27.54 24.12 -15.43
C VAL A 185 27.34 23.43 -14.07
N LEU A 186 26.53 22.36 -14.04
CA LEU A 186 26.24 21.60 -12.83
C LEU A 186 27.38 20.64 -12.46
N GLU A 187 27.96 19.96 -13.44
CA GLU A 187 28.96 18.91 -13.21
C GLU A 187 30.40 19.43 -13.15
N LYS A 188 30.75 20.40 -14.02
CA LYS A 188 32.09 20.98 -14.16
C LYS A 188 33.20 19.94 -14.32
N SER A 189 32.92 18.89 -15.10
CA SER A 189 33.83 17.78 -15.36
C SER A 189 34.39 17.82 -16.79
N ALA A 190 35.56 17.19 -16.97
CA ALA A 190 36.15 16.98 -18.30
C ALA A 190 35.16 16.30 -19.28
N TYR A 191 34.40 15.32 -18.78
CA TYR A 191 33.36 14.64 -19.55
C TYR A 191 32.26 15.60 -20.02
N SER A 192 31.68 16.38 -19.11
CA SER A 192 30.59 17.30 -19.45
C SER A 192 31.02 18.41 -20.43
N THR A 193 32.29 18.84 -20.37
CA THR A 193 32.90 19.77 -21.34
C THR A 193 33.13 19.09 -22.69
N CYS A 194 33.60 17.84 -22.69
CA CYS A 194 33.77 17.02 -23.89
C CYS A 194 32.45 16.83 -24.66
N MET A 195 31.33 16.66 -23.98
CA MET A 195 30.02 16.54 -24.64
C MET A 195 29.61 17.80 -25.41
N ILE A 196 30.00 18.99 -24.94
CA ILE A 196 29.81 20.25 -25.69
C ILE A 196 30.70 20.27 -26.94
N ALA A 197 31.96 19.82 -26.82
CA ALA A 197 32.85 19.70 -27.97
C ALA A 197 32.27 18.76 -29.04
N GLN A 198 31.74 17.60 -28.64
CA GLN A 198 31.08 16.66 -29.55
C GLN A 198 29.86 17.27 -30.24
N TYR A 199 29.04 18.06 -29.54
CA TYR A 199 27.94 18.78 -30.18
C TYR A 199 28.45 19.75 -31.27
N HIS A 200 29.54 20.46 -31.02
CA HIS A 200 30.12 21.37 -32.01
C HIS A 200 30.75 20.64 -33.18
N LEU A 201 31.39 19.50 -32.97
CA LEU A 201 31.84 18.61 -34.04
C LEU A 201 30.66 18.13 -34.89
N TYR A 202 29.60 17.65 -34.25
CA TYR A 202 28.38 17.20 -34.91
C TYR A 202 27.70 18.30 -35.75
N THR A 203 27.78 19.56 -35.30
CA THR A 203 27.25 20.73 -36.02
C THR A 203 28.27 21.43 -36.91
N ASN A 204 29.43 20.81 -37.15
CA ASN A 204 30.52 21.30 -37.99
C ASN A 204 31.04 22.71 -37.62
N LYS A 205 31.08 23.02 -36.33
CA LYS A 205 31.63 24.28 -35.78
C LYS A 205 32.99 24.03 -35.17
N LEU A 206 34.00 23.86 -36.02
CA LEU A 206 35.34 23.40 -35.63
C LEU A 206 36.02 24.33 -34.62
N ASP A 207 35.91 25.66 -34.76
CA ASP A 207 36.52 26.60 -33.79
C ASP A 207 35.99 26.40 -32.37
N SER A 208 34.67 26.30 -32.23
CA SER A 208 34.02 26.04 -30.94
C SER A 208 34.37 24.64 -30.43
N ALA A 209 34.37 23.63 -31.31
CA ALA A 209 34.77 22.28 -30.95
C ALA A 209 36.19 22.24 -30.36
N GLY A 210 37.14 22.94 -30.98
CA GLY A 210 38.52 23.02 -30.51
C GLY A 210 38.65 23.61 -29.12
N ILE A 211 37.97 24.73 -28.85
CA ILE A 211 37.97 25.38 -27.52
C ILE A 211 37.53 24.39 -26.43
N TYR A 212 36.41 23.70 -26.64
CA TYR A 212 35.88 22.77 -25.65
C TYR A 212 36.70 21.46 -25.58
N ALA A 213 37.23 20.97 -26.69
CA ALA A 213 38.06 19.76 -26.71
C ALA A 213 39.37 19.96 -25.93
N LEU A 214 40.09 21.05 -26.18
CA LEU A 214 41.33 21.39 -25.46
C LEU A 214 41.06 21.64 -23.97
N ARG A 215 39.97 22.33 -23.64
CA ARG A 215 39.56 22.53 -22.25
C ARG A 215 39.23 21.21 -21.55
N ALA A 216 38.55 20.29 -22.23
CA ALA A 216 38.27 18.97 -21.69
C ALA A 216 39.57 18.18 -21.41
N GLU A 217 40.57 18.29 -22.29
CA GLU A 217 41.89 17.68 -22.10
C GLU A 217 42.60 18.25 -20.84
N GLU A 218 42.65 19.58 -20.72
CA GLU A 218 43.24 20.26 -19.56
C GLU A 218 42.57 19.82 -18.25
N MET A 219 41.24 19.76 -18.24
CA MET A 219 40.47 19.30 -17.09
C MET A 219 40.73 17.83 -16.78
N MET A 220 40.81 16.98 -17.80
CA MET A 220 41.10 15.54 -17.64
C MET A 220 42.44 15.30 -16.95
N ASN A 221 43.45 16.12 -17.26
CA ASN A 221 44.78 16.03 -16.67
C ASN A 221 44.84 16.56 -15.22
N ARG A 222 43.94 17.49 -14.85
CA ARG A 222 43.88 18.07 -13.49
C ARG A 222 42.94 17.32 -12.54
N GLN A 223 41.92 16.66 -13.08
CA GLN A 223 40.85 16.01 -12.33
C GLN A 223 41.01 14.50 -12.36
N LYS A 224 40.55 13.82 -11.29
CA LYS A 224 40.42 12.36 -11.30
C LYS A 224 39.29 11.95 -12.24
N THR A 225 39.64 11.68 -13.50
CA THR A 225 38.68 11.30 -14.56
C THR A 225 38.59 9.78 -14.68
N PRO A 226 37.39 9.18 -14.62
CA PRO A 226 37.17 7.75 -14.88
C PRO A 226 37.70 7.33 -16.25
N ASP A 227 38.26 6.12 -16.35
CA ASP A 227 38.86 5.63 -17.61
C ASP A 227 37.86 5.60 -18.77
N ILE A 228 36.59 5.33 -18.47
CA ILE A 228 35.53 5.36 -19.46
C ILE A 228 35.31 6.76 -20.02
N GLU A 229 35.41 7.80 -19.19
CA GLU A 229 35.28 9.20 -19.63
C GLU A 229 36.52 9.66 -20.40
N LYS A 230 37.70 9.17 -20.03
CA LYS A 230 38.93 9.43 -20.80
C LYS A 230 38.82 8.91 -22.22
N LEU A 231 38.20 7.74 -22.43
CA LEU A 231 37.93 7.23 -23.79
C LEU A 231 37.17 8.24 -24.63
N TRP A 232 36.06 8.79 -24.11
CA TRP A 232 35.26 9.80 -24.81
C TRP A 232 36.05 11.06 -25.13
N ILE A 233 36.87 11.52 -24.18
CA ILE A 233 37.69 12.72 -24.32
C ILE A 233 38.76 12.51 -25.40
N TYR A 234 39.52 11.41 -25.32
CA TYR A 234 40.54 11.08 -26.34
C TYR A 234 39.94 10.90 -27.72
N TYR A 235 38.80 10.23 -27.85
CA TYR A 235 38.10 10.10 -29.12
C TYR A 235 37.71 11.48 -29.68
N THR A 236 37.14 12.35 -28.84
CA THR A 236 36.68 13.69 -29.25
C THR A 236 37.85 14.56 -29.72
N ILE A 237 38.96 14.57 -28.98
CA ILE A 237 40.18 15.32 -29.35
C ILE A 237 40.80 14.73 -30.63
N GLY A 238 40.86 13.40 -30.73
CA GLY A 238 41.40 12.73 -31.91
C GLY A 238 40.58 13.01 -33.17
N TYR A 239 39.26 12.96 -33.05
CA TYR A 239 38.34 13.30 -34.14
C TYR A 239 38.46 14.78 -34.53
N TYR A 240 38.49 15.70 -33.56
CA TYR A 240 38.73 17.12 -33.83
C TYR A 240 40.04 17.34 -34.61
N ASN A 241 41.15 16.76 -34.15
CA ASN A 241 42.44 16.88 -34.82
C ASN A 241 42.42 16.29 -36.24
N LYS A 242 41.66 15.21 -36.48
CA LYS A 242 41.45 14.65 -37.83
C LYS A 242 40.76 15.65 -38.74
N GLU A 243 39.68 16.29 -38.27
CA GLU A 243 38.91 17.26 -39.05
C GLU A 243 39.73 18.50 -39.42
N ILE A 244 40.62 18.97 -38.52
CA ILE A 244 41.54 20.09 -38.82
C ILE A 244 42.85 19.64 -39.51
N ARG A 245 42.94 18.38 -39.94
CA ARG A 245 44.09 17.79 -40.66
C ARG A 245 45.40 17.75 -39.87
N HIS A 246 45.34 17.76 -38.54
CA HIS A 246 46.49 17.50 -37.66
C HIS A 246 46.67 15.99 -37.46
N SER A 247 47.12 15.31 -38.52
CA SER A 247 47.05 13.85 -38.62
C SER A 247 47.81 13.09 -37.53
N ASP A 248 48.96 13.57 -37.08
CA ASP A 248 49.78 12.84 -36.08
C ASP A 248 49.18 12.94 -34.67
N GLU A 249 48.67 14.11 -34.29
CA GLU A 249 47.98 14.28 -33.01
C GLU A 249 46.63 13.53 -33.00
N ALA A 250 45.92 13.53 -34.14
CA ALA A 250 44.72 12.73 -34.33
C ALA A 250 44.99 11.23 -34.10
N GLU A 251 46.03 10.70 -34.74
CA GLU A 251 46.42 9.29 -34.61
C GLU A 251 46.76 8.92 -33.17
N LYS A 252 47.56 9.75 -32.51
CA LYS A 252 47.96 9.58 -31.11
C LYS A 252 46.75 9.52 -30.18
N MET A 253 45.81 10.46 -30.33
CA MET A 253 44.62 10.52 -29.46
C MET A 253 43.64 9.38 -29.73
N LEU A 254 43.40 9.02 -31.00
CA LEU A 254 42.56 7.88 -31.35
C LEU A 254 43.15 6.55 -30.86
N LYS A 255 44.49 6.37 -30.89
CA LYS A 255 45.15 5.19 -30.30
C LYS A 255 45.00 5.15 -28.78
N LYS A 256 45.10 6.29 -28.08
CA LYS A 256 44.80 6.35 -26.63
C LYS A 256 43.35 5.97 -26.34
N ALA A 257 42.40 6.38 -27.17
CA ALA A 257 41.00 5.96 -27.04
C ALA A 257 40.85 4.43 -27.16
N LEU A 258 41.55 3.79 -28.10
CA LEU A 258 41.60 2.33 -28.22
C LEU A 258 42.20 1.66 -26.98
N GLU A 259 43.30 2.19 -26.44
CA GLU A 259 43.94 1.66 -25.22
C GLU A 259 42.96 1.68 -24.03
N MET A 260 42.27 2.80 -23.82
CA MET A 260 41.25 2.92 -22.78
C MET A 260 40.11 1.92 -22.99
N SER A 261 39.72 1.68 -24.24
CA SER A 261 38.65 0.73 -24.55
C SER A 261 39.00 -0.71 -24.16
N VAL A 262 40.27 -1.11 -24.33
CA VAL A 262 40.77 -2.42 -23.89
C VAL A 262 40.73 -2.50 -22.36
N LYS A 263 41.19 -1.45 -21.68
CA LYS A 263 41.18 -1.37 -20.21
C LYS A 263 39.78 -1.48 -19.62
N THR A 264 38.78 -0.90 -20.28
CA THR A 264 37.37 -0.97 -19.86
C THR A 264 36.63 -2.19 -20.43
N ARG A 265 37.34 -3.19 -20.97
CA ARG A 265 36.72 -4.39 -21.57
C ARG A 265 35.67 -4.06 -22.61
N LEU A 266 35.81 -2.97 -23.36
CA LEU A 266 34.93 -2.61 -24.46
C LEU A 266 33.45 -2.38 -24.04
N THR A 267 33.20 -1.82 -22.85
CA THR A 267 31.85 -1.49 -22.29
C THR A 267 30.91 -0.80 -23.27
N TYR A 268 31.45 -0.05 -24.21
CA TYR A 268 30.75 0.78 -25.16
C TYR A 268 31.25 0.45 -26.57
N SER A 269 30.94 -0.77 -27.02
CA SER A 269 31.33 -1.29 -28.35
C SER A 269 30.89 -0.36 -29.49
N PHE A 270 29.75 0.32 -29.32
CA PHE A 270 29.24 1.30 -30.27
C PHE A 270 30.19 2.47 -30.52
N GLN A 271 31.02 2.85 -29.54
CA GLN A 271 31.96 3.97 -29.67
C GLN A 271 33.32 3.49 -30.18
N ILE A 272 33.70 2.24 -29.92
CA ILE A 272 34.94 1.66 -30.43
C ILE A 272 34.91 1.54 -31.94
N LYS A 273 33.77 1.17 -32.52
CA LYS A 273 33.61 1.17 -33.98
C LYS A 273 33.83 2.58 -34.54
N ASP A 274 33.37 3.64 -33.87
CA ASP A 274 33.60 5.01 -34.33
C ASP A 274 35.08 5.40 -34.25
N VAL A 275 35.82 4.93 -33.23
CA VAL A 275 37.28 5.08 -33.17
C VAL A 275 37.97 4.36 -34.33
N TYR A 276 37.56 3.12 -34.64
CA TYR A 276 38.11 2.37 -35.78
C TYR A 276 37.78 3.04 -37.12
N LYS A 277 36.56 3.56 -37.28
CA LYS A 277 36.18 4.34 -38.46
C LYS A 277 37.03 5.59 -38.61
N ALA A 278 37.21 6.37 -37.54
CA ALA A 278 38.05 7.56 -37.55
C ALA A 278 39.52 7.25 -37.88
N LEU A 279 40.07 6.15 -37.37
CA LEU A 279 41.42 5.69 -37.72
C LEU A 279 41.50 5.26 -39.19
N SER A 280 40.51 4.53 -39.70
CA SER A 280 40.45 4.14 -41.11
C SER A 280 40.47 5.37 -42.03
N GLU A 281 39.59 6.34 -41.78
CA GLU A 281 39.54 7.61 -42.51
C GLU A 281 40.86 8.38 -42.42
N LEU A 282 41.48 8.42 -41.24
CA LEU A 282 42.76 9.09 -41.02
C LEU A 282 43.90 8.44 -41.82
N TYR A 283 44.02 7.11 -41.82
CA TYR A 283 45.06 6.43 -42.60
C TYR A 283 44.81 6.53 -44.10
N LYS A 284 43.53 6.58 -44.53
CA LYS A 284 43.20 6.89 -45.92
C LYS A 284 43.71 8.28 -46.32
N MET A 285 43.53 9.29 -45.46
CA MET A 285 44.07 10.63 -45.67
C MET A 285 45.60 10.65 -45.72
N LYS A 286 46.27 9.81 -44.91
CA LYS A 286 47.73 9.62 -44.91
C LYS A 286 48.24 8.78 -46.09
N ARG A 287 47.35 8.28 -46.97
CA ARG A 287 47.66 7.37 -48.09
C ARG A 287 48.27 6.03 -47.65
N ASP A 288 47.94 5.57 -46.45
CA ASP A 288 48.30 4.25 -45.93
C ASP A 288 47.09 3.31 -46.10
N ASP A 289 46.94 2.76 -47.31
CA ASP A 289 45.79 1.95 -47.69
C ASP A 289 45.71 0.64 -46.90
N GLU A 290 46.86 0.07 -46.52
CA GLU A 290 46.93 -1.15 -45.71
C GLU A 290 46.32 -0.93 -44.32
N LYS A 291 46.77 0.09 -43.59
CA LYS A 291 46.19 0.40 -42.28
C LYS A 291 44.76 0.91 -42.38
N SER A 292 44.44 1.69 -43.42
CA SER A 292 43.07 2.12 -43.70
C SER A 292 42.13 0.92 -43.80
N TYR A 293 42.51 -0.10 -44.58
CA TYR A 293 41.73 -1.32 -44.76
C TYR A 293 41.67 -2.16 -43.47
N TYR A 294 42.78 -2.29 -42.74
CA TYR A 294 42.80 -2.95 -41.44
C TYR A 294 41.76 -2.36 -40.48
N TYR A 295 41.77 -1.04 -40.29
CA TYR A 295 40.83 -0.38 -39.39
C TYR A 295 39.38 -0.39 -39.91
N LEU A 296 39.18 -0.36 -41.23
CA LEU A 296 37.85 -0.55 -41.82
C LEU A 296 37.30 -1.95 -41.53
N SER A 297 38.13 -2.98 -41.68
CA SER A 297 37.76 -4.36 -41.36
C SER A 297 37.43 -4.51 -39.87
N ARG A 298 38.20 -3.87 -38.97
CA ARG A 298 37.88 -3.81 -37.54
C ARG A 298 36.58 -3.08 -37.23
N TYR A 299 36.31 -1.97 -37.93
CA TYR A 299 35.03 -1.27 -37.85
C TYR A 299 33.86 -2.17 -38.23
N LEU A 300 33.93 -2.83 -39.40
CA LEU A 300 32.87 -3.74 -39.87
C LEU A 300 32.73 -4.95 -38.95
N GLN A 301 33.84 -5.46 -38.41
CA GLN A 301 33.82 -6.54 -37.43
C GLN A 301 33.06 -6.09 -36.19
N GLU A 302 33.40 -4.96 -35.55
CA GLU A 302 32.70 -4.49 -34.35
C GLU A 302 31.26 -4.02 -34.62
N ASP A 303 30.95 -3.47 -35.79
CA ASP A 303 29.58 -3.08 -36.16
C ASP A 303 28.68 -4.32 -36.30
N ASN A 304 29.21 -5.40 -36.86
CA ASN A 304 28.55 -6.71 -36.92
C ASN A 304 28.65 -7.49 -35.60
N ARG A 305 29.50 -7.08 -34.65
CA ARG A 305 29.77 -7.81 -33.41
C ARG A 305 28.70 -7.51 -32.37
N LEU A 306 27.57 -8.18 -32.52
CA LEU A 306 26.85 -8.66 -31.35
C LEU A 306 27.70 -9.78 -30.73
N ASN A 307 28.51 -9.48 -29.70
CA ASN A 307 29.44 -10.45 -29.09
C ASN A 307 28.70 -11.66 -28.48
N GLU A 308 28.42 -12.70 -29.28
CA GLU A 308 27.65 -13.88 -28.86
C GLU A 308 28.15 -14.48 -27.54
N SER A 309 29.47 -14.51 -27.31
CA SER A 309 30.08 -15.04 -26.09
C SER A 309 29.82 -14.18 -24.85
N ARG A 310 29.81 -12.84 -24.99
CA ARG A 310 29.48 -11.92 -23.89
C ARG A 310 27.99 -11.89 -23.62
N PHE A 311 27.19 -11.89 -24.70
CA PHE A 311 25.74 -12.07 -24.60
C PHE A 311 25.44 -13.35 -23.85
N ALA A 312 26.03 -14.48 -24.21
CA ALA A 312 25.80 -15.75 -23.52
C ALA A 312 26.14 -15.68 -22.02
N ALA A 313 27.27 -15.07 -21.65
CA ALA A 313 27.67 -14.92 -20.25
C ALA A 313 26.70 -14.02 -19.47
N ILE A 314 26.42 -12.81 -19.97
CA ILE A 314 25.47 -11.87 -19.34
C ILE A 314 24.07 -12.46 -19.31
N ASN A 315 23.68 -13.18 -20.36
CA ASN A 315 22.37 -13.78 -20.48
C ASN A 315 22.18 -14.85 -19.43
N LYS A 316 23.14 -15.75 -19.27
CA LYS A 316 23.13 -16.78 -18.23
C LYS A 316 23.01 -16.17 -16.84
N THR A 317 23.79 -15.14 -16.54
CA THR A 317 23.74 -14.47 -15.21
C THR A 317 22.41 -13.72 -15.02
N THR A 318 21.90 -13.07 -16.06
CA THR A 318 20.60 -12.38 -16.04
C THR A 318 19.44 -13.36 -15.86
N ASP A 319 19.48 -14.52 -16.52
CA ASP A 319 18.46 -15.56 -16.40
C ASP A 319 18.45 -16.16 -14.99
N SER A 320 19.63 -16.38 -14.42
CA SER A 320 19.76 -16.78 -13.03
C SER A 320 19.15 -15.75 -12.09
N PHE A 321 19.38 -14.45 -12.34
CA PHE A 321 18.77 -13.38 -11.55
C PHE A 321 17.26 -13.31 -11.72
N ILE A 322 16.73 -13.40 -12.95
CA ILE A 322 15.29 -13.37 -13.24
C ILE A 322 14.58 -14.55 -12.58
N SER A 323 15.18 -15.74 -12.64
CA SER A 323 14.66 -16.95 -11.99
C SER A 323 14.58 -16.76 -10.47
N GLU A 324 15.63 -16.19 -9.87
CA GLU A 324 15.67 -15.90 -8.44
C GLU A 324 14.65 -14.84 -8.02
N ALA A 325 14.51 -13.75 -8.78
CA ALA A 325 13.49 -12.74 -8.56
C ALA A 325 12.07 -13.30 -8.68
N LYS A 326 11.83 -14.20 -9.65
CA LYS A 326 10.54 -14.89 -9.80
C LYS A 326 10.25 -15.80 -8.60
N LYS A 327 11.23 -16.59 -8.17
CA LYS A 327 11.09 -17.46 -6.99
C LYS A 327 10.74 -16.69 -5.73
N GLU A 328 11.36 -15.52 -5.52
CA GLU A 328 11.05 -14.65 -4.38
C GLU A 328 9.62 -14.10 -4.44
N ALA A 329 9.18 -13.64 -5.62
CA ALA A 329 7.81 -13.17 -5.82
C ALA A 329 6.77 -14.28 -5.59
N ASP A 330 7.03 -15.49 -6.08
CA ASP A 330 6.17 -16.66 -5.88
C ASP A 330 6.11 -17.06 -4.39
N GLN A 331 7.25 -17.04 -3.68
CA GLN A 331 7.31 -17.28 -2.24
C GLN A 331 6.49 -16.25 -1.46
N ARG A 332 6.65 -14.96 -1.76
CA ARG A 332 5.87 -13.88 -1.14
C ARG A 332 4.37 -14.03 -1.36
N LYS A 333 3.96 -14.39 -2.58
CA LYS A 333 2.55 -14.66 -2.89
C LYS A 333 2.03 -15.82 -2.06
N ASN A 334 2.81 -16.89 -1.91
CA ASN A 334 2.45 -18.03 -1.06
C ASN A 334 2.34 -17.63 0.43
N ASP A 335 3.25 -16.82 0.95
CA ASP A 335 3.19 -16.32 2.32
C ASP A 335 1.93 -15.48 2.57
N LEU A 336 1.53 -14.62 1.62
CA LEU A 336 0.29 -13.86 1.69
C LEU A 336 -0.95 -14.77 1.70
N TRP A 337 -0.96 -15.84 0.90
CA TRP A 337 -2.03 -16.85 0.94
C TRP A 337 -2.10 -17.54 2.31
N ILE A 338 -0.95 -17.91 2.89
CA ILE A 338 -0.89 -18.52 4.22
C ILE A 338 -1.45 -17.56 5.28
N ILE A 339 -1.07 -16.28 5.25
CA ILE A 339 -1.60 -15.25 6.16
C ILE A 339 -3.11 -15.08 6.00
N GLY A 340 -3.61 -15.10 4.75
CA GLY A 340 -5.03 -15.03 4.46
C GLY A 340 -5.81 -16.20 5.06
N ILE A 341 -5.30 -17.42 4.88
CA ILE A 341 -5.89 -18.64 5.46
C ILE A 341 -5.87 -18.58 6.99
N LEU A 342 -4.75 -18.20 7.60
CA LEU A 342 -4.63 -18.09 9.06
C LEU A 342 -5.60 -17.04 9.63
N SER A 343 -5.75 -15.91 8.93
CA SER A 343 -6.70 -14.85 9.29
C SER A 343 -8.16 -15.32 9.20
N PHE A 344 -8.49 -16.11 8.18
CA PHE A 344 -9.83 -16.68 8.03
C PHE A 344 -10.16 -17.70 9.12
N VAL A 345 -9.20 -18.58 9.46
CA VAL A 345 -9.34 -19.58 10.53
C VAL A 345 -9.55 -18.90 11.88
N THR A 346 -8.76 -17.89 12.21
CA THR A 346 -8.88 -17.15 13.48
C THR A 346 -10.22 -16.42 13.61
N LEU A 347 -10.71 -15.76 12.54
CA LEU A 347 -12.04 -15.15 12.51
C LEU A 347 -13.15 -16.18 12.69
N SER A 348 -13.04 -17.35 12.05
CA SER A 348 -14.03 -18.42 12.15
C SER A 348 -14.13 -18.98 13.57
N VAL A 349 -13.00 -19.27 14.22
CA VAL A 349 -12.95 -19.75 15.61
C VAL A 349 -13.53 -18.71 16.57
N SER A 350 -13.16 -17.43 16.40
CA SER A 350 -13.72 -16.32 17.20
C SER A 350 -15.24 -16.20 17.03
N GLY A 351 -15.73 -16.31 15.78
CA GLY A 351 -17.17 -16.30 15.47
C GLY A 351 -17.94 -17.44 16.14
N LEU A 352 -17.39 -18.66 16.13
CA LEU A 352 -17.95 -19.81 16.83
C LEU A 352 -17.98 -19.60 18.35
N TYR A 353 -16.92 -19.04 18.93
CA TYR A 353 -16.86 -18.72 20.36
C TYR A 353 -17.95 -17.71 20.76
N VAL A 354 -18.11 -16.63 19.98
CA VAL A 354 -19.15 -15.62 20.22
C VAL A 354 -20.54 -16.23 20.09
N ARG A 355 -20.80 -17.03 19.05
CA ARG A 355 -22.09 -17.74 18.88
C ARG A 355 -22.42 -18.64 20.08
N LYS A 356 -21.45 -19.45 20.53
CA LYS A 356 -21.63 -20.32 21.71
C LYS A 356 -21.94 -19.51 22.96
N LYS A 357 -21.28 -18.36 23.15
CA LYS A 357 -21.52 -17.47 24.29
C LYS A 357 -22.89 -16.80 24.25
N ILE A 358 -23.34 -16.37 23.08
CA ILE A 358 -24.70 -15.81 22.89
C ILE A 358 -25.76 -16.87 23.19
N GLN A 359 -25.58 -18.10 22.70
CA GLN A 359 -26.52 -19.20 22.98
C GLN A 359 -26.59 -19.50 24.48
N LEU A 360 -25.44 -19.57 25.16
CA LEU A 360 -25.40 -19.76 26.62
C LEU A 360 -26.13 -18.66 27.38
N LEU A 361 -25.93 -17.39 26.98
CA LEU A 361 -26.61 -16.25 27.60
C LEU A 361 -28.13 -16.27 27.32
N LYS A 362 -28.55 -16.66 26.12
CA LYS A 362 -29.98 -16.85 25.79
C LYS A 362 -30.60 -17.95 26.66
N TYR A 363 -29.92 -19.07 26.83
CA TYR A 363 -30.37 -20.17 27.68
C TYR A 363 -30.51 -19.72 29.14
N LYS A 364 -29.48 -19.08 29.72
CA LYS A 364 -29.53 -18.53 31.08
C LYS A 364 -30.65 -17.50 31.25
N LYS A 365 -30.87 -16.61 30.27
CA LYS A 365 -31.97 -15.65 30.30
C LYS A 365 -33.33 -16.35 30.34
N LYS A 366 -33.50 -17.43 29.57
CA LYS A 366 -34.74 -18.21 29.57
C LYS A 366 -34.98 -18.89 30.93
N SER A 367 -33.95 -19.50 31.53
CA SER A 367 -34.09 -20.17 32.84
C SER A 367 -34.40 -19.17 33.95
N LEU A 368 -33.73 -18.02 33.98
CA LEU A 368 -33.99 -16.94 34.93
C LEU A 368 -35.40 -16.38 34.79
N LYS A 369 -35.91 -16.25 33.56
CA LYS A 369 -37.29 -15.80 33.32
C LYS A 369 -38.29 -16.80 33.88
N THR A 370 -38.11 -18.11 33.60
CA THR A 370 -39.01 -19.15 34.14
C THR A 370 -38.99 -19.19 35.67
N GLU A 371 -37.84 -19.04 36.30
CA GLU A 371 -37.72 -19.01 37.77
C GLU A 371 -38.37 -17.75 38.38
N THR A 372 -38.23 -16.61 37.70
CA THR A 372 -38.91 -15.37 38.13
C THR A 372 -40.42 -15.49 38.01
N ASP A 373 -40.92 -16.06 36.92
CA ASP A 373 -42.35 -16.22 36.67
C ASP A 373 -42.97 -17.22 37.67
N THR A 374 -42.29 -18.33 37.98
CA THR A 374 -42.77 -19.28 39.01
C THR A 374 -42.76 -18.66 40.41
N LEU A 375 -41.75 -17.86 40.74
CA LEU A 375 -41.69 -17.16 42.03
C LEU A 375 -42.82 -16.13 42.15
N LYS A 376 -43.11 -15.37 41.08
CA LYS A 376 -44.24 -14.43 41.05
C LYS A 376 -45.57 -15.13 41.29
N SER A 377 -45.81 -16.26 40.61
CA SER A 377 -47.05 -17.04 40.81
C SER A 377 -47.18 -17.54 42.25
N ARG A 378 -46.09 -18.09 42.84
CA ARG A 378 -46.11 -18.56 44.24
C ARG A 378 -46.37 -17.44 45.24
N VAL A 379 -45.78 -16.26 45.04
CA VAL A 379 -46.01 -15.09 45.89
C VAL A 379 -47.46 -14.61 45.77
N TYR A 380 -48.02 -14.59 44.56
CA TYR A 380 -49.41 -14.23 44.33
C TYR A 380 -50.38 -15.22 44.98
N GLU A 381 -50.19 -16.52 44.79
CA GLU A 381 -50.99 -17.59 45.42
C GLU A 381 -50.98 -17.48 46.96
N LYS A 382 -49.80 -17.25 47.56
CA LYS A 382 -49.69 -17.08 49.02
C LYS A 382 -50.47 -15.87 49.53
N LYS A 383 -50.37 -14.73 48.83
CA LYS A 383 -51.12 -13.51 49.18
C LYS A 383 -52.62 -13.69 48.97
N LEU A 384 -53.04 -14.40 47.92
CA LEU A 384 -54.45 -14.71 47.69
C LEU A 384 -55.02 -15.58 48.81
N GLN A 385 -54.28 -16.60 49.24
CA GLN A 385 -54.68 -17.44 50.36
C GLN A 385 -54.83 -16.62 51.64
N GLU A 386 -53.89 -15.72 51.93
CA GLU A 386 -53.97 -14.80 53.08
C GLU A 386 -55.24 -13.94 53.02
N VAL A 387 -55.54 -13.35 51.86
CA VAL A 387 -56.75 -12.55 51.65
C VAL A 387 -58.04 -13.36 51.84
N ILE A 388 -58.08 -14.60 51.34
CA ILE A 388 -59.22 -15.52 51.51
C ILE A 388 -59.42 -15.86 52.99
N GLU A 389 -58.36 -16.13 53.74
CA GLU A 389 -58.46 -16.45 55.17
C GLU A 389 -58.92 -15.25 56.01
N LEU A 390 -58.44 -14.04 55.70
CA LEU A 390 -58.95 -12.81 56.32
C LEU A 390 -60.44 -12.59 56.04
N ALA A 391 -60.88 -12.91 54.82
CA ALA A 391 -62.29 -12.82 54.43
C ALA A 391 -63.17 -13.76 55.27
N LYS A 392 -62.75 -15.03 55.40
CA LYS A 392 -63.47 -16.06 56.16
C LYS A 392 -63.60 -15.73 57.64
N LYS A 393 -62.57 -15.08 58.21
CA LYS A 393 -62.53 -14.64 59.62
C LYS A 393 -63.26 -13.32 59.88
N ASN A 394 -63.79 -12.66 58.84
CA ASN A 394 -64.38 -11.33 58.91
C ASN A 394 -63.44 -10.29 59.55
N ASP A 395 -62.15 -10.37 59.20
CA ASP A 395 -61.11 -9.51 59.76
C ASP A 395 -61.20 -8.08 59.16
N SER A 396 -61.05 -7.05 60.00
CA SER A 396 -61.10 -5.65 59.58
C SER A 396 -60.05 -5.26 58.53
N SER A 397 -58.93 -5.99 58.45
CA SER A 397 -57.85 -5.77 57.48
C SER A 397 -58.11 -6.39 56.10
N PHE A 398 -59.16 -7.21 55.95
CA PHE A 398 -59.49 -7.91 54.71
C PHE A 398 -59.53 -6.98 53.49
N LEU A 399 -60.29 -5.88 53.57
CA LEU A 399 -60.45 -4.96 52.44
C LEU A 399 -59.12 -4.29 52.07
N MET A 400 -58.29 -3.97 53.05
CA MET A 400 -56.97 -3.37 52.82
C MET A 400 -56.07 -4.36 52.07
N LYS A 401 -55.99 -5.62 52.53
CA LYS A 401 -55.20 -6.66 51.88
C LYS A 401 -55.73 -7.06 50.51
N PHE A 402 -57.04 -7.05 50.34
CA PHE A 402 -57.66 -7.26 49.03
C PHE A 402 -57.31 -6.12 48.06
N LYS A 403 -57.34 -4.85 48.50
CA LYS A 403 -56.91 -3.68 47.71
C LYS A 403 -55.44 -3.77 47.30
N GLU A 404 -54.56 -4.22 48.19
CA GLU A 404 -53.15 -4.44 47.87
C GLU A 404 -52.92 -5.53 46.80
N LEU A 405 -53.75 -6.58 46.82
CA LEU A 405 -53.63 -7.69 45.88
C LEU A 405 -54.33 -7.44 44.54
N ASN A 406 -55.46 -6.74 44.55
CA ASN A 406 -56.33 -6.48 43.38
C ASN A 406 -56.65 -4.97 43.23
N PRO A 407 -55.64 -4.09 43.07
CA PRO A 407 -55.86 -2.65 43.01
C PRO A 407 -56.72 -2.23 41.81
N GLU A 408 -56.53 -2.86 40.65
CA GLU A 408 -57.28 -2.53 39.42
C GLU A 408 -58.76 -2.85 39.55
N PHE A 409 -59.14 -3.92 40.26
CA PHE A 409 -60.54 -4.25 40.49
C PHE A 409 -61.26 -3.14 41.28
N ILE A 410 -60.61 -2.61 42.31
CA ILE A 410 -61.19 -1.55 43.16
C ILE A 410 -61.27 -0.24 42.39
N LYS A 411 -60.22 0.09 41.63
CA LYS A 411 -60.20 1.26 40.75
C LYS A 411 -61.32 1.19 39.71
N ASN A 412 -61.52 0.04 39.08
CA ASN A 412 -62.56 -0.16 38.07
C ASN A 412 -63.97 -0.10 38.68
N LEU A 413 -64.18 -0.63 39.90
CA LEU A 413 -65.46 -0.47 40.59
C LEU A 413 -65.78 0.98 40.95
N LEU A 414 -64.80 1.72 41.45
CA LEU A 414 -64.97 3.13 41.80
C LEU A 414 -65.13 4.02 40.55
N ALA A 415 -64.63 3.60 39.38
CA ALA A 415 -64.92 4.27 38.12
C ALA A 415 -66.38 4.10 37.67
N ILE A 416 -67.03 2.98 38.03
CA ILE A 416 -68.45 2.72 37.72
C ILE A 416 -69.35 3.47 38.71
N ASN A 417 -69.02 3.44 40.00
CA ASN A 417 -69.74 4.18 41.02
C ASN A 417 -68.77 4.72 42.10
N PRO A 418 -68.43 6.02 42.06
CA PRO A 418 -67.53 6.64 43.03
C PRO A 418 -68.08 6.68 44.46
N ASP A 419 -69.39 6.57 44.66
CA ASP A 419 -70.07 6.69 45.95
C ASP A 419 -70.14 5.37 46.74
N LEU A 420 -69.42 4.33 46.30
CA LEU A 420 -69.36 3.05 47.00
C LEU A 420 -68.59 3.19 48.32
N GLU A 421 -69.28 2.87 49.41
CA GLU A 421 -68.66 2.88 50.74
C GLU A 421 -67.68 1.71 50.92
N ASN A 422 -66.74 1.82 51.86
CA ASN A 422 -65.83 0.71 52.19
C ASN A 422 -66.59 -0.58 52.58
N SER A 423 -67.75 -0.47 53.23
CA SER A 423 -68.60 -1.61 53.59
C SER A 423 -69.22 -2.32 52.37
N GLU A 424 -69.33 -1.61 51.25
CA GLU A 424 -69.82 -2.08 49.96
C GLU A 424 -68.67 -2.61 49.10
N LEU A 425 -67.52 -1.94 49.10
CA LEU A 425 -66.29 -2.43 48.47
C LEU A 425 -65.82 -3.76 49.08
N ALA A 426 -65.90 -3.91 50.40
CA ALA A 426 -65.62 -5.18 51.08
C ALA A 426 -66.58 -6.28 50.61
N PHE A 427 -67.86 -5.94 50.43
CA PHE A 427 -68.85 -6.89 49.96
C PHE A 427 -68.63 -7.29 48.49
N CYS A 428 -68.28 -6.33 47.62
CA CYS A 428 -67.87 -6.60 46.24
C CYS A 428 -66.60 -7.45 46.17
N ALA A 429 -65.64 -7.24 47.07
CA ALA A 429 -64.43 -8.05 47.18
C ALA A 429 -64.76 -9.51 47.56
N LEU A 430 -65.71 -9.74 48.48
CA LEU A 430 -66.19 -11.08 48.82
C LEU A 430 -66.85 -11.78 47.62
N LEU A 431 -67.65 -11.04 46.84
CA LEU A 431 -68.23 -11.56 45.61
C LEU A 431 -67.18 -11.84 44.54
N LYS A 432 -66.14 -11.01 44.43
CA LYS A 432 -65.01 -11.22 43.52
C LYS A 432 -64.17 -12.45 43.88
N LEU A 433 -64.13 -12.82 45.15
CA LEU A 433 -63.54 -14.08 45.61
C LEU A 433 -64.48 -15.29 45.43
N HIS A 434 -65.61 -15.11 44.74
CA HIS A 434 -66.61 -16.14 44.45
C HIS A 434 -67.27 -16.76 45.68
N PHE A 435 -67.31 -16.05 46.82
CA PHE A 435 -68.08 -16.54 47.96
C PHE A 435 -69.58 -16.48 47.66
N THR A 436 -70.26 -17.57 47.99
CA THR A 436 -71.72 -17.67 47.87
C THR A 436 -72.39 -16.80 48.93
N SER A 437 -73.64 -16.42 48.69
CA SER A 437 -74.41 -15.66 49.70
C SER A 437 -74.59 -16.43 51.02
N LYS A 438 -74.46 -17.77 51.02
CA LYS A 438 -74.50 -18.61 52.22
C LYS A 438 -73.19 -18.49 53.00
N GLU A 439 -72.06 -18.60 52.32
CA GLU A 439 -70.72 -18.44 52.94
C GLU A 439 -70.50 -17.01 53.46
N ILE A 440 -70.90 -15.98 52.70
CA ILE A 440 -70.78 -14.59 53.16
C ILE A 440 -71.61 -14.36 54.43
N ALA A 441 -72.81 -14.94 54.50
CA ALA A 441 -73.67 -14.85 55.68
C ALA A 441 -73.03 -15.51 56.91
N GLU A 442 -72.41 -16.68 56.71
CA GLU A 442 -71.66 -17.41 57.72
C GLU A 442 -70.44 -16.63 58.21
N TYR A 443 -69.60 -16.12 57.30
CA TYR A 443 -68.39 -15.39 57.66
C TYR A 443 -68.70 -14.07 58.36
N THR A 444 -69.71 -13.34 57.90
CA THR A 444 -70.06 -12.01 58.44
C THR A 444 -71.01 -12.05 59.64
N PHE A 445 -71.47 -13.24 60.05
CA PHE A 445 -72.49 -13.43 61.09
C PHE A 445 -73.80 -12.66 60.84
N VAL A 446 -74.21 -12.57 59.57
CA VAL A 446 -75.42 -11.86 59.13
C VAL A 446 -76.42 -12.86 58.54
N GLN A 447 -77.72 -12.60 58.70
CA GLN A 447 -78.75 -13.46 58.10
C GLN A 447 -78.61 -13.55 56.58
N HIS A 448 -78.74 -14.76 56.02
CA HIS A 448 -78.63 -15.02 54.58
C HIS A 448 -79.54 -14.12 53.73
N LYS A 449 -80.77 -13.88 54.19
CA LYS A 449 -81.74 -12.98 53.52
C LYS A 449 -81.21 -11.53 53.42
N SER A 450 -80.50 -11.05 54.44
CA SER A 450 -79.88 -9.72 54.44
C SER A 450 -78.71 -9.63 53.46
N ILE A 451 -77.94 -10.70 53.30
CA ILE A 451 -76.87 -10.80 52.28
C ILE A 451 -77.46 -10.77 50.86
N GLN A 452 -78.57 -11.48 50.61
CA GLN A 452 -79.27 -11.44 49.32
C GLN A 452 -79.80 -10.04 49.00
N GLN A 453 -80.37 -9.34 49.99
CA GLN A 453 -80.81 -7.96 49.84
C GLN A 453 -79.63 -7.01 49.56
N LYS A 454 -78.50 -7.18 50.26
CA LYS A 454 -77.27 -6.41 50.00
C LYS A 454 -76.74 -6.66 48.59
N LYS A 455 -76.75 -7.92 48.13
CA LYS A 455 -76.42 -8.31 46.75
C LYS A 455 -77.31 -7.64 45.70
N TYR A 456 -78.62 -7.54 45.96
CA TYR A 456 -79.55 -6.81 45.10
C TYR A 456 -79.28 -5.29 45.06
N ARG A 457 -78.98 -4.68 46.22
CA ARG A 457 -78.61 -3.26 46.29
C ARG A 457 -77.34 -2.95 45.50
N ILE A 458 -76.33 -3.81 45.62
CA ILE A 458 -75.07 -3.71 44.88
C ILE A 458 -75.32 -3.85 43.38
N ARG A 459 -76.19 -4.78 42.96
CA ARG A 459 -76.61 -4.93 41.57
C ARG A 459 -77.17 -3.63 40.99
N LYS A 460 -78.05 -2.93 41.73
CA LYS A 460 -78.58 -1.62 41.34
C LYS A 460 -77.52 -0.52 41.34
N LYS A 461 -76.69 -0.43 42.37
CA LYS A 461 -75.65 0.60 42.49
C LYS A 461 -74.57 0.51 41.41
N LEU A 462 -74.28 -0.70 40.92
CA LEU A 462 -73.31 -0.96 39.85
C LEU A 462 -73.96 -1.05 38.46
N ASN A 463 -75.26 -0.79 38.35
CA ASN A 463 -76.03 -0.87 37.11
C ASN A 463 -75.85 -2.20 36.34
N ILE A 464 -75.85 -3.32 37.08
CA ILE A 464 -75.71 -4.66 36.50
C ILE A 464 -77.07 -5.11 35.96
N GLU A 465 -77.11 -5.52 34.70
CA GLU A 465 -78.33 -5.94 34.00
C GLU A 465 -78.97 -7.18 34.65
N GLY A 466 -80.29 -7.36 34.46
CA GLY A 466 -81.08 -8.37 35.16
C GLY A 466 -80.69 -9.81 34.82
N ASP A 467 -80.32 -10.03 33.56
CA ASP A 467 -79.88 -11.30 32.97
C ASP A 467 -78.38 -11.57 33.16
N GLN A 468 -77.58 -10.56 33.52
CA GLN A 468 -76.15 -10.74 33.77
C GLN A 468 -75.90 -11.45 35.10
N ASP A 469 -75.07 -12.51 35.11
CA ASP A 469 -74.57 -13.07 36.35
C ASP A 469 -73.61 -12.09 37.04
N ILE A 470 -73.80 -11.94 38.35
CA ILE A 470 -73.05 -10.95 39.14
C ILE A 470 -71.58 -11.35 39.38
N TYR A 471 -71.28 -12.66 39.47
CA TYR A 471 -69.91 -13.13 39.61
C TYR A 471 -69.16 -12.94 38.28
N ASP A 472 -69.81 -13.25 37.15
CA ASP A 472 -69.28 -12.98 35.81
C ASP A 472 -68.99 -11.49 35.60
N PHE A 473 -69.87 -10.60 36.09
CA PHE A 473 -69.62 -9.16 36.08
C PHE A 473 -68.34 -8.81 36.83
N PHE A 474 -68.19 -9.27 38.08
CA PHE A 474 -66.98 -9.02 38.88
C PHE A 474 -65.72 -9.66 38.27
N ASP A 475 -65.86 -10.75 37.52
CA ASP A 475 -64.76 -11.34 36.75
C ASP A 475 -64.26 -10.49 35.60
N ARG A 476 -65.16 -9.80 34.91
CA ARG A 476 -64.81 -8.86 33.84
C ARG A 476 -64.22 -7.56 34.37
N VAL A 477 -64.77 -7.03 35.48
CA VAL A 477 -64.27 -5.78 36.10
C VAL A 477 -62.79 -5.88 36.49
N GLY A 478 -62.30 -7.07 36.85
CA GLY A 478 -60.89 -7.29 37.19
C GLY A 478 -59.93 -7.53 36.00
N LYS A 479 -60.43 -7.71 34.77
CA LYS A 479 -59.62 -8.05 33.58
C LYS A 479 -59.32 -6.88 32.65
N ASN A 480 -60.05 -5.76 32.77
CA ASN A 480 -59.92 -4.62 31.85
C ASN A 480 -58.70 -3.73 32.17
N SER A 481 -57.50 -4.27 31.99
CA SER A 481 -56.25 -3.51 31.82
C SER A 481 -55.11 -4.46 31.44
N ASN A 482 -55.24 -5.13 30.28
CA ASN A 482 -54.15 -5.58 29.39
C ASN A 482 -54.73 -6.53 28.32
N GLU A 483 -55.33 -5.95 27.28
CA GLU A 483 -55.20 -6.48 25.92
C GLU A 483 -54.63 -5.38 25.03
#